data_AF-A0AAT9HQM4-F1
#
_entry.id   AF-A0AAT9HQM4-F1
#
_cell.length_a   1.000
_cell.length_b   1.000
_cell.length_c   1.000
_cell.angle_alpha   90.00
_cell.angle_beta   90.00
_cell.angle_gamma   90.00
#
_symmetry.space_group_name_H-M   'P 1'
#
loop_
_entity.id
_entity.type
_entity.pdbx_description
1 polymer ?
#
loop_
_entity_poly.entity_id
_entity_poly.type
_entity_poly.pdbx_seq_one_letter_code
_entity_poly.pdbx_strand_id
1 'polypeptide(L)'
;MHDELPSSVLVAASMNITWAGGYENVYVTSALVRPDRAGDLQRALAAATEPWDWKLPDEDETGHEVDHGLFELRGWLRDPASRPENLDEHDPYARRLRAEGPLPGSAFRRQTHAHLDQDGVRLLAADQAVLAQWTQWSDGDPDDSRAGRTTNGSRVHVTRDALLKYLSTTGYSLIVEVQIGRRRNKTAARHDDRRSWLYLIHADGRATVR
;
A
#
# COMPACT_ATOMS: atom_id res chain seq x y z
N MET A 1 -5.67 13.62 -19.40
CA MET A 1 -5.34 14.51 -18.28
C MET A 1 -4.12 13.91 -17.61
N HIS A 2 -2.94 14.51 -17.77
CA HIS A 2 -1.72 14.04 -17.10
C HIS A 2 -1.75 14.62 -15.69
N ASP A 3 -1.95 13.78 -14.69
CA ASP A 3 -1.84 14.19 -13.29
C ASP A 3 -0.36 14.24 -12.93
N GLU A 4 0.12 15.41 -12.51
CA GLU A 4 1.48 15.55 -12.03
C GLU A 4 1.59 14.80 -10.69
N LEU A 5 2.57 13.90 -10.56
CA LEU A 5 2.72 13.12 -9.33
C LEU A 5 3.00 14.05 -8.14
N PRO A 6 2.31 13.87 -7.01
CA PRO A 6 2.57 14.63 -5.79
C PRO A 6 4.01 14.39 -5.31
N SER A 7 4.55 15.28 -4.47
CA SER A 7 5.91 15.16 -3.92
C SER A 7 6.12 13.90 -3.07
N SER A 8 5.04 13.30 -2.60
CA SER A 8 5.00 12.04 -1.86
C SER A 8 3.87 11.17 -2.37
N VAL A 9 4.17 9.91 -2.65
CA VAL A 9 3.24 8.93 -3.21
C VAL A 9 2.86 7.92 -2.13
N LEU A 10 1.56 7.70 -1.96
CA LEU A 10 1.03 6.66 -1.09
C LEU A 10 1.14 5.31 -1.81
N VAL A 11 2.00 4.43 -1.30
CA VAL A 11 2.31 3.14 -1.96
C VAL A 11 1.70 1.95 -1.24
N ALA A 12 1.32 2.10 0.03
CA ALA A 12 0.53 1.13 0.74
C ALA A 12 -0.29 1.80 1.86
N ALA A 13 -1.47 1.27 2.14
CA ALA A 13 -2.31 1.70 3.26
C ALA A 13 -3.35 0.65 3.62
N SER A 14 -3.74 0.64 4.88
CA SER A 14 -4.94 -0.04 5.37
C SER A 14 -5.60 0.88 6.37
N MET A 15 -6.79 1.40 6.05
CA MET A 15 -7.48 2.40 6.86
C MET A 15 -8.92 1.96 7.08
N ASN A 16 -9.36 1.95 8.33
CA ASN A 16 -10.75 1.72 8.70
C ASN A 16 -11.30 3.00 9.32
N ILE A 17 -12.45 3.44 8.83
CA ILE A 17 -13.18 4.61 9.32
C ILE A 17 -14.56 4.11 9.73
N THR A 18 -14.91 4.29 11.00
CA THR A 18 -16.24 3.92 11.52
C THR A 18 -16.96 5.16 12.00
N TRP A 19 -18.27 5.24 11.78
CA TRP A 19 -19.12 6.31 12.29
C TRP A 19 -20.51 5.79 12.63
N ALA A 20 -21.33 6.64 13.28
CA ALA A 20 -22.71 6.32 13.58
C ALA A 20 -23.50 5.97 12.30
N GLY A 21 -23.73 4.67 12.08
CA GLY A 21 -24.50 4.18 10.94
C GLY A 21 -23.66 3.77 9.72
N GLY A 22 -22.36 3.54 9.84
CA GLY A 22 -21.59 2.93 8.75
C GLY A 22 -20.10 2.74 9.04
N TYR A 23 -19.42 2.10 8.08
CA TYR A 23 -17.97 2.02 8.04
C TYR A 23 -17.45 2.13 6.60
N GLU A 24 -16.19 2.52 6.48
CA GLU A 24 -15.42 2.59 5.25
C GLU A 24 -14.06 1.94 5.47
N ASN A 25 -13.66 1.08 4.54
CA ASN A 25 -12.35 0.46 4.51
C ASN A 25 -11.63 0.92 3.25
N VAL A 26 -10.39 1.38 3.41
CA VAL A 26 -9.52 1.78 2.31
C VAL A 26 -8.27 0.91 2.35
N TYR A 27 -7.99 0.24 1.25
CA TYR A 27 -6.76 -0.52 1.04
C TYR A 27 -5.99 0.08 -0.12
N VAL A 28 -4.70 0.30 0.09
CA VAL A 28 -3.76 0.66 -0.97
C VAL A 28 -2.65 -0.37 -0.97
N THR A 29 -2.39 -0.97 -2.12
CA THR A 29 -1.32 -1.95 -2.32
C THR A 29 -0.54 -1.58 -3.57
N SER A 30 0.73 -1.97 -3.66
CA SER A 30 1.54 -1.69 -4.84
C SER A 30 2.55 -2.77 -5.15
N ALA A 31 2.86 -2.91 -6.44
CA ALA A 31 3.83 -3.86 -6.96
C ALA A 31 4.57 -3.29 -8.18
N LEU A 32 5.69 -3.92 -8.52
CA LEU A 32 6.51 -3.56 -9.68
C LEU A 32 6.06 -4.36 -10.90
N VAL A 33 5.97 -3.69 -12.04
CA VAL A 33 5.55 -4.27 -13.32
C VAL A 33 6.46 -3.84 -14.46
N ARG A 34 6.68 -4.72 -15.45
CA ARG A 34 7.43 -4.37 -16.65
C ARG A 34 6.69 -3.33 -17.50
N PRO A 35 7.35 -2.23 -17.91
CA PRO A 35 6.68 -1.13 -18.62
C PRO A 35 6.06 -1.57 -19.94
N ASP A 36 6.66 -2.54 -20.64
CA ASP A 36 6.26 -3.00 -21.98
C ASP A 36 4.81 -3.51 -22.04
N ARG A 37 4.36 -4.19 -20.98
CA ARG A 37 3.01 -4.79 -20.86
C ARG A 37 2.23 -4.31 -19.64
N ALA A 38 2.73 -3.31 -18.92
CA ALA A 38 2.08 -2.78 -17.72
C ALA A 38 0.64 -2.28 -18.00
N GLY A 39 0.41 -1.65 -19.15
CA GLY A 39 -0.93 -1.18 -19.54
C GLY A 39 -1.89 -2.32 -19.93
N ASP A 40 -1.38 -3.43 -20.46
CA ASP A 40 -2.17 -4.64 -20.71
C ASP A 40 -2.55 -5.32 -19.38
N LEU A 41 -1.59 -5.44 -18.46
CA LEU A 41 -1.83 -5.98 -17.12
C LEU A 41 -2.83 -5.13 -16.33
N GLN A 42 -2.67 -3.81 -16.32
CA GLN A 42 -3.62 -2.89 -15.68
C GLN A 42 -5.05 -3.09 -16.20
N ARG A 43 -5.22 -3.27 -17.51
CA ARG A 43 -6.54 -3.54 -18.12
C ARG A 43 -7.07 -4.92 -17.71
N ALA A 44 -6.23 -5.94 -17.68
CA ALA A 44 -6.63 -7.29 -17.29
C ALA A 44 -7.10 -7.33 -15.82
N LEU A 45 -6.36 -6.70 -14.91
CA LEU A 45 -6.71 -6.60 -13.49
C LEU A 45 -7.97 -5.76 -13.27
N ALA A 46 -8.12 -4.64 -14.00
CA ALA A 46 -9.32 -3.80 -13.92
C ALA A 46 -10.57 -4.47 -14.52
N ALA A 47 -10.40 -5.47 -15.40
CA ALA A 47 -11.48 -6.26 -15.98
C ALA A 47 -11.87 -7.49 -15.14
N ALA A 48 -11.13 -7.79 -14.06
CA ALA A 48 -11.48 -8.86 -13.14
C ALA A 48 -12.87 -8.61 -12.55
N THR A 49 -13.68 -9.67 -12.46
CA THR A 49 -15.07 -9.55 -11.98
C THR A 49 -15.09 -9.26 -10.48
N GLU A 50 -14.18 -9.88 -9.73
CA GLU A 50 -14.07 -9.71 -8.29
C GLU A 50 -12.66 -9.23 -7.91
N PRO A 51 -12.52 -8.13 -7.16
CA PRO A 51 -11.21 -7.59 -6.76
C PRO A 51 -10.36 -8.50 -5.87
N TRP A 52 -10.94 -9.57 -5.32
CA TRP A 52 -10.24 -10.57 -4.50
C TRP A 52 -9.76 -11.79 -5.27
N ASP A 53 -10.05 -11.87 -6.58
CA ASP A 53 -9.52 -12.95 -7.43
C ASP A 53 -8.00 -12.81 -7.65
N TRP A 54 -7.41 -11.67 -7.28
CA TRP A 54 -6.00 -11.38 -7.40
C TRP A 54 -5.51 -10.50 -6.23
N LYS A 55 -4.19 -10.44 -6.05
CA LYS A 55 -3.51 -9.61 -5.05
C LYS A 55 -2.19 -9.11 -5.65
N LEU A 56 -1.80 -7.87 -5.31
CA LEU A 56 -0.44 -7.39 -5.57
C LEU A 56 0.53 -7.96 -4.51
N PRO A 57 1.62 -8.62 -4.93
CA PRO A 57 2.54 -9.30 -4.01
C PRO A 57 3.37 -8.34 -3.17
N ASP A 58 3.71 -8.77 -1.96
CA ASP A 58 4.81 -8.20 -1.15
C ASP A 58 6.17 -8.77 -1.60
N GLU A 59 7.28 -8.11 -1.25
CA GLU A 59 8.64 -8.59 -1.54
C GLU A 59 8.82 -10.02 -1.00
N ASP A 60 9.33 -10.91 -1.85
CA ASP A 60 9.53 -12.34 -1.59
C ASP A 60 8.22 -13.17 -1.47
N GLU A 61 7.05 -12.61 -1.76
CA GLU A 61 5.77 -13.33 -1.81
C GLU A 61 5.59 -14.11 -3.12
N THR A 62 6.51 -15.04 -3.39
CA THR A 62 6.64 -15.78 -4.66
C THR A 62 5.37 -16.48 -5.15
N GLY A 63 4.43 -16.83 -4.27
CA GLY A 63 3.14 -17.44 -4.65
C GLY A 63 2.18 -16.49 -5.37
N HIS A 64 2.41 -15.18 -5.28
CA HIS A 64 1.58 -14.14 -5.88
C HIS A 64 2.35 -13.27 -6.90
N GLU A 65 3.65 -13.55 -7.10
CA GLU A 65 4.43 -12.95 -8.18
C GLU A 65 4.11 -13.62 -9.52
N VAL A 66 4.12 -12.83 -10.58
CA VAL A 66 3.95 -13.33 -11.95
C VAL A 66 5.27 -13.14 -12.66
N ASP A 67 5.84 -14.23 -13.16
CA ASP A 67 6.96 -14.20 -14.09
C ASP A 67 6.62 -15.12 -15.26
N HIS A 68 5.86 -14.58 -16.22
CA HIS A 68 5.38 -15.33 -17.37
C HIS A 68 5.52 -14.54 -18.67
N GLY A 69 6.56 -14.88 -19.44
CA GLY A 69 6.83 -14.29 -20.74
C GLY A 69 7.18 -12.80 -20.63
N LEU A 70 6.29 -11.94 -21.11
CA LEU A 70 6.44 -10.47 -21.05
C LEU A 70 5.69 -9.85 -19.85
N PHE A 71 4.95 -10.66 -19.09
CA PHE A 71 4.26 -10.23 -17.89
C PHE A 71 5.12 -10.53 -16.68
N GLU A 72 5.52 -9.47 -15.98
CA GLU A 72 6.29 -9.57 -14.76
C GLU A 72 5.60 -8.68 -13.71
N LEU A 73 5.22 -9.28 -12.58
CA LEU A 73 4.63 -8.65 -11.42
C LEU A 73 5.45 -9.08 -10.20
N ARG A 74 6.12 -8.14 -9.55
CA ARG A 74 7.01 -8.41 -8.41
C ARG A 74 6.67 -7.56 -7.21
N GLY A 75 6.77 -8.16 -6.05
CA GLY A 75 6.61 -7.43 -4.81
C GLY A 75 7.85 -6.60 -4.51
N TRP A 76 7.64 -5.52 -3.75
CA TRP A 76 8.74 -4.61 -3.42
C TRP A 76 8.63 -3.98 -2.04
N LEU A 77 7.47 -4.09 -1.38
CA LEU A 77 7.30 -3.72 0.01
C LEU A 77 7.58 -4.94 0.86
N ARG A 78 8.31 -4.76 1.95
CA ARG A 78 8.58 -5.83 2.90
C ARG A 78 7.78 -5.56 4.17
N ASP A 79 6.78 -6.39 4.45
CA ASP A 79 6.06 -6.36 5.72
C ASP A 79 6.75 -7.28 6.75
N PRO A 80 7.29 -6.73 7.85
CA PRO A 80 7.79 -7.55 8.95
C PRO A 80 6.70 -8.36 9.67
N ALA A 81 5.40 -8.06 9.45
CA ALA A 81 4.26 -8.79 10.04
C ALA A 81 4.24 -10.27 9.70
N SER A 82 4.88 -10.68 8.59
CA SER A 82 4.89 -12.07 8.16
C SER A 82 5.69 -12.97 9.13
N ARG A 83 6.33 -12.40 10.16
CA ARG A 83 6.93 -13.15 11.27
C ARG A 83 5.85 -13.52 12.29
N PRO A 84 5.88 -14.75 12.84
CA PRO A 84 4.87 -15.22 13.79
C PRO A 84 4.85 -14.34 15.06
N GLU A 85 3.63 -13.92 15.42
CA GLU A 85 3.16 -13.37 16.71
C GLU A 85 4.23 -12.65 17.54
N ASN A 86 4.32 -11.33 17.38
CA ASN A 86 5.13 -10.51 18.28
C ASN A 86 4.44 -10.43 19.65
N LEU A 87 5.22 -10.48 20.74
CA LEU A 87 4.70 -10.40 22.11
C LEU A 87 3.78 -9.18 22.34
N ASP A 88 4.04 -8.10 21.61
CA ASP A 88 3.28 -6.85 21.63
C ASP A 88 1.82 -7.00 21.15
N GLU A 89 1.49 -8.05 20.38
CA GLU A 89 0.11 -8.33 19.95
C GLU A 89 -0.82 -8.65 21.13
N HIS A 90 -0.25 -9.11 22.25
CA HIS A 90 -0.97 -9.40 23.48
C HIS A 90 -1.00 -8.21 24.45
N ASP A 91 -0.37 -7.08 24.13
CA ASP A 91 -0.40 -5.90 24.98
C ASP A 91 -1.77 -5.19 24.87
N PRO A 92 -2.61 -5.20 25.92
CA PRO A 92 -3.90 -4.52 25.91
C PRO A 92 -3.75 -2.99 25.76
N TYR A 93 -2.58 -2.42 26.04
CA TYR A 93 -2.30 -0.99 25.90
C TYR A 93 -1.77 -0.59 24.53
N ALA A 94 -1.37 -1.55 23.69
CA ALA A 94 -0.87 -1.27 22.34
C ALA A 94 -1.96 -0.74 21.41
N ARG A 95 -3.25 -0.89 21.74
CA ARG A 95 -4.39 -0.41 20.94
C ARG A 95 -4.31 -0.83 19.46
N ARG A 96 -3.86 -2.06 19.18
CA ARG A 96 -3.64 -2.61 17.83
C ARG A 96 -2.56 -1.89 17.01
N LEU A 97 -1.74 -1.05 17.65
CA LEU A 97 -0.54 -0.51 17.04
C LEU A 97 0.54 -1.59 17.00
N ARG A 98 1.33 -1.56 15.93
CA ARG A 98 2.43 -2.49 15.68
C ARG A 98 3.76 -1.75 15.93
N ALA A 99 4.77 -2.47 16.42
CA ALA A 99 6.11 -1.93 16.55
C ALA A 99 6.80 -1.73 15.19
N GLU A 100 6.54 -2.65 14.24
CA GLU A 100 7.12 -2.62 12.90
C GLU A 100 6.03 -2.73 11.84
N GLY A 101 6.28 -2.16 10.66
CA GLY A 101 5.33 -2.16 9.55
C GLY A 101 6.00 -2.12 8.17
N PRO A 102 5.18 -2.16 7.12
CA PRO A 102 5.68 -2.30 5.76
C PRO A 102 6.49 -1.08 5.33
N LEU A 103 7.64 -1.34 4.72
CA LEU A 103 8.50 -0.34 4.10
C LEU A 103 9.07 -0.90 2.79
N PRO A 104 9.54 -0.04 1.87
CA PRO A 104 10.29 -0.49 0.71
C PRO A 104 11.38 -1.49 1.06
N GLY A 105 11.42 -2.56 0.28
CA GLY A 105 12.15 -3.78 0.53
C GLY A 105 13.65 -3.67 0.27
N SER A 106 14.29 -4.83 0.29
CA SER A 106 15.73 -5.00 0.14
C SER A 106 16.25 -4.42 -1.18
N ALA A 107 15.54 -4.62 -2.29
CA ALA A 107 15.95 -4.12 -3.60
C ALA A 107 15.97 -2.58 -3.64
N PHE A 108 14.92 -1.95 -3.11
CA PHE A 108 14.82 -0.50 -2.99
C PHE A 108 15.94 0.06 -2.11
N ARG A 109 16.16 -0.53 -0.93
CA ARG A 109 17.18 -0.08 0.02
C ARG A 109 18.60 -0.18 -0.56
N ARG A 110 18.92 -1.28 -1.25
CA ARG A 110 20.22 -1.44 -1.94
C ARG A 110 20.41 -0.37 -3.01
N GLN A 111 19.38 -0.09 -3.81
CA GLN A 111 19.47 0.85 -4.93
C GLN A 111 19.54 2.32 -4.49
N THR A 112 18.89 2.65 -3.38
CA THR A 112 18.84 4.01 -2.82
C THR A 112 19.89 4.25 -1.73
N HIS A 113 20.64 3.22 -1.35
CA HIS A 113 21.51 3.21 -0.17
C HIS A 113 20.79 3.65 1.11
N ALA A 114 19.51 3.29 1.23
CA ALA A 114 18.69 3.69 2.35
C ALA A 114 18.91 2.79 3.57
N HIS A 115 18.92 3.39 4.76
CA HIS A 115 18.94 2.71 6.04
C HIS A 115 17.69 3.04 6.86
N LEU A 116 17.34 2.17 7.80
CA LEU A 116 16.24 2.42 8.74
C LEU A 116 16.63 3.50 9.75
N ASP A 117 15.67 4.30 10.18
CA ASP A 117 15.84 5.14 11.37
C ASP A 117 15.85 4.31 12.66
N GLN A 118 16.06 4.99 13.80
CA GLN A 118 16.14 4.33 15.11
C GLN A 118 14.85 3.60 15.48
N ASP A 119 13.70 4.14 15.05
CA ASP A 119 12.38 3.61 15.37
C ASP A 119 11.91 2.55 14.37
N GLY A 120 12.63 2.33 13.27
CA GLY A 120 12.27 1.37 12.22
C GLY A 120 11.07 1.77 11.36
N VAL A 121 10.63 3.03 11.44
CA VAL A 121 9.43 3.54 10.75
C VAL A 121 9.76 4.41 9.53
N ARG A 122 11.03 4.79 9.33
CA ARG A 122 11.49 5.56 8.17
C ARG A 122 12.67 4.91 7.48
N LEU A 123 12.74 5.11 6.17
CA LEU A 123 13.96 4.90 5.39
C LEU A 123 14.61 6.25 5.12
N LEU A 124 15.87 6.36 5.50
CA LEU A 124 16.68 7.56 5.37
C LEU A 124 17.77 7.34 4.32
N ALA A 125 18.06 8.37 3.54
CA ALA A 125 19.25 8.44 2.71
C ALA A 125 20.50 8.70 3.56
N ALA A 126 21.68 8.59 2.95
CA ALA A 126 22.96 8.85 3.61
C ALA A 126 23.04 10.26 4.25
N ASP A 127 22.43 11.26 3.63
CA ASP A 127 22.32 12.64 4.10
C ASP A 127 21.18 12.88 5.11
N GLN A 128 20.55 11.82 5.60
CA GLN A 128 19.38 11.82 6.50
C GLN A 128 18.08 12.34 5.87
N ALA A 129 18.01 12.52 4.54
CA ALA A 129 16.74 12.80 3.88
C ALA A 129 15.78 11.62 3.99
N VAL A 130 14.50 11.88 4.31
CA VAL A 130 13.48 10.83 4.38
C VAL A 130 13.10 10.39 2.97
N LEU A 131 13.28 9.10 2.67
CA LEU A 131 12.92 8.48 1.39
C LEU A 131 11.56 7.79 1.47
N ALA A 132 11.30 7.13 2.60
CA ALA A 132 10.02 6.49 2.86
C ALA A 132 9.65 6.61 4.33
N GLN A 133 8.36 6.64 4.62
CA GLN A 133 7.85 6.68 5.98
C GLN A 133 6.59 5.85 6.11
N TRP A 134 6.60 4.96 7.08
CA TRP A 134 5.43 4.28 7.59
C TRP A 134 4.83 5.09 8.74
N THR A 135 3.50 5.11 8.84
CA THR A 135 2.77 5.77 9.91
C THR A 135 1.55 4.94 10.25
N GLN A 136 1.26 4.79 11.54
CA GLN A 136 0.06 4.14 12.03
C GLN A 136 -0.67 5.06 13.02
N TRP A 137 -1.98 4.92 13.12
CA TRP A 137 -2.81 5.61 14.09
C TRP A 137 -3.99 4.73 14.50
N SER A 138 -4.54 5.03 15.68
CA SER A 138 -5.79 4.46 16.15
C SER A 138 -6.48 5.47 17.06
N ASP A 139 -7.55 6.06 16.56
CA ASP A 139 -8.37 7.05 17.26
C ASP A 139 -9.53 6.35 17.97
N GLY A 140 -9.54 6.45 19.30
CA GLY A 140 -10.65 5.99 20.14
C GLY A 140 -10.63 4.49 20.44
N ASP A 141 -11.52 4.10 21.35
CA ASP A 141 -11.85 2.70 21.59
C ASP A 141 -12.94 2.29 20.60
N PRO A 142 -12.74 1.24 19.78
CA PRO A 142 -13.79 0.76 18.87
C PRO A 142 -15.09 0.37 19.59
N ASP A 143 -15.04 0.05 20.89
CA ASP A 143 -16.22 -0.28 21.70
C ASP A 143 -16.85 0.94 22.40
N ASP A 144 -16.26 2.15 22.29
CA ASP A 144 -16.89 3.35 22.81
C ASP A 144 -18.02 3.82 21.88
N SER A 145 -19.23 3.36 22.17
CA SER A 145 -20.47 3.76 21.50
C SER A 145 -20.75 5.27 21.48
N ARG A 146 -20.03 6.08 22.29
CA ARG A 146 -20.13 7.54 22.29
C ARG A 146 -19.21 8.20 21.26
N ALA A 147 -18.26 7.47 20.70
CA ALA A 147 -17.36 7.99 19.67
C ALA A 147 -18.13 8.19 18.35
N GLY A 148 -18.30 9.44 17.93
CA GLY A 148 -19.05 9.77 16.71
C GLY A 148 -18.39 9.27 15.42
N ARG A 149 -17.06 9.37 15.34
CA ARG A 149 -16.22 8.86 14.25
C ARG A 149 -14.88 8.36 14.80
N THR A 150 -14.52 7.13 14.52
CA THR A 150 -13.21 6.55 14.86
C THR A 150 -12.45 6.21 13.58
N THR A 151 -11.13 6.35 13.62
CA THR A 151 -10.27 5.98 12.50
C THR A 151 -9.08 5.19 13.02
N ASN A 152 -8.73 4.10 12.35
CA ASN A 152 -7.49 3.39 12.63
C ASN A 152 -6.89 2.95 11.31
N GLY A 153 -5.58 2.77 11.29
CA GLY A 153 -4.92 2.29 10.09
C GLY A 153 -3.45 2.59 10.05
N SER A 154 -2.86 2.18 8.94
CA SER A 154 -1.48 2.44 8.60
C SER A 154 -1.34 2.91 7.17
N ARG A 155 -0.23 3.59 6.88
CA ARG A 155 0.12 4.06 5.54
C ARG A 155 1.62 4.15 5.34
N VAL A 156 2.05 3.97 4.10
CA VAL A 156 3.43 4.06 3.66
C VAL A 156 3.53 5.09 2.54
N HIS A 157 4.31 6.13 2.79
CA HIS A 157 4.64 7.14 1.81
C HIS A 157 6.06 6.96 1.32
N VAL A 158 6.29 7.21 0.03
CA VAL A 158 7.61 7.28 -0.58
C VAL A 158 7.74 8.60 -1.31
N THR A 159 8.88 9.28 -1.16
CA THR A 159 9.11 10.53 -1.88
C THR A 159 9.14 10.29 -3.37
N ARG A 160 8.53 11.19 -4.13
CA ARG A 160 8.44 11.07 -5.60
C ARG A 160 9.80 10.88 -6.23
N ASP A 161 10.78 11.67 -5.81
CA ASP A 161 12.12 11.64 -6.40
C ASP A 161 12.82 10.30 -6.14
N ALA A 162 12.65 9.73 -4.93
CA ALA A 162 13.18 8.40 -4.62
C ALA A 162 12.48 7.31 -5.41
N LEU A 163 11.16 7.39 -5.54
CA LEU A 163 10.36 6.44 -6.31
C LEU A 163 10.74 6.47 -7.80
N LEU A 164 10.74 7.64 -8.43
CA LEU A 164 11.06 7.77 -9.85
C LEU A 164 12.52 7.38 -10.15
N LYS A 165 13.46 7.73 -9.26
CA LYS A 165 14.85 7.28 -9.36
C LYS A 165 14.95 5.75 -9.28
N TYR A 166 14.21 5.11 -8.38
CA TYR A 166 14.18 3.66 -8.27
C TYR A 166 13.59 3.00 -9.53
N LEU A 167 12.44 3.47 -10.00
CA LEU A 167 11.76 2.95 -11.20
C LEU A 167 12.63 3.11 -12.46
N SER A 168 13.25 4.27 -12.65
CA SER A 168 14.16 4.52 -13.78
C SER A 168 15.41 3.64 -13.74
N THR A 169 16.00 3.42 -12.57
CA THR A 169 17.23 2.61 -12.45
C THR A 169 16.95 1.12 -12.66
N THR A 170 15.80 0.64 -12.19
CA THR A 170 15.42 -0.77 -12.27
C THR A 170 14.69 -1.12 -13.57
N GLY A 171 14.21 -0.12 -14.32
CA GLY A 171 13.47 -0.31 -15.56
C GLY A 171 12.04 -0.82 -15.36
N TYR A 172 11.44 -0.58 -14.18
CA TYR A 172 10.07 -0.97 -13.88
C TYR A 172 9.12 0.23 -13.87
N SER A 173 7.82 -0.07 -13.90
CA SER A 173 6.74 0.84 -13.51
C SER A 173 6.10 0.34 -12.22
N LEU A 174 5.44 1.22 -11.48
CA LEU A 174 4.71 0.86 -10.27
C LEU A 174 3.22 0.76 -10.59
N ILE A 175 2.61 -0.39 -10.28
CA ILE A 175 1.15 -0.51 -10.25
C ILE A 175 0.68 -0.33 -8.81
N VAL A 176 -0.37 0.47 -8.62
CA VAL A 176 -0.96 0.75 -7.31
C VAL A 176 -2.45 0.48 -7.40
N GLU A 177 -2.96 -0.42 -6.57
CA GLU A 177 -4.38 -0.63 -6.40
C GLU A 177 -4.88 0.20 -5.22
N VAL A 178 -6.02 0.88 -5.41
CA VAL A 178 -6.76 1.56 -4.35
C VAL A 178 -8.15 0.95 -4.28
N GLN A 179 -8.44 0.22 -3.21
CA GLN A 179 -9.77 -0.32 -2.94
C GLN A 179 -10.47 0.51 -1.87
N ILE A 180 -11.71 0.92 -2.13
CA ILE A 180 -12.56 1.60 -1.14
C ILE A 180 -13.87 0.82 -1.01
N GLY A 181 -14.11 0.22 0.15
CA GLY A 181 -15.37 -0.42 0.51
C GLY A 181 -16.17 0.45 1.47
N ARG A 182 -17.46 0.66 1.20
CA ARG A 182 -18.35 1.47 2.04
C ARG A 182 -19.60 0.70 2.42
N ARG A 183 -19.99 0.74 3.69
CA ARG A 183 -21.25 0.17 4.16
C ARG A 183 -22.02 1.14 5.04
N ARG A 184 -23.31 1.30 4.75
CA ARG A 184 -24.26 2.03 5.60
C ARG A 184 -25.09 1.03 6.42
N ASN A 185 -25.05 1.17 7.75
CA ASN A 185 -25.82 0.37 8.71
C ASN A 185 -27.27 0.85 8.79
N LYS A 186 -28.04 0.76 7.68
CA LYS A 186 -29.52 0.73 7.71
C LYS A 186 -30.02 -0.08 6.50
N THR A 187 -30.34 -1.37 6.72
CA THR A 187 -31.38 -2.11 5.98
C THR A 187 -31.22 -2.47 4.49
N ALA A 188 -30.03 -2.54 3.88
CA ALA A 188 -29.90 -3.05 2.50
C ALA A 188 -28.96 -4.26 2.38
N ALA A 189 -29.38 -5.23 1.57
CA ALA A 189 -28.80 -6.54 1.38
C ALA A 189 -27.29 -6.54 1.03
N ARG A 190 -26.59 -7.54 1.57
CA ARG A 190 -25.34 -8.26 1.21
C ARG A 190 -24.35 -7.78 0.12
N HIS A 191 -24.46 -6.59 -0.47
CA HIS A 191 -23.54 -6.12 -1.49
C HIS A 191 -22.50 -5.18 -0.86
N ASP A 192 -21.25 -5.63 -0.83
CA ASP A 192 -20.10 -4.80 -0.52
C ASP A 192 -19.83 -3.92 -1.75
N ASP A 193 -20.25 -2.64 -1.75
CA ASP A 193 -19.93 -1.68 -2.82
C ASP A 193 -18.46 -1.29 -2.67
N ARG A 194 -17.57 -2.24 -2.98
CA ARG A 194 -16.14 -2.01 -3.11
C ARG A 194 -15.85 -1.54 -4.51
N ARG A 195 -15.07 -0.47 -4.59
CA ARG A 195 -14.56 0.05 -5.85
C ARG A 195 -13.05 -0.01 -5.80
N SER A 196 -12.47 -0.59 -6.84
CA SER A 196 -11.03 -0.63 -7.05
C SER A 196 -10.66 0.33 -8.16
N TRP A 197 -9.58 1.08 -7.94
CA TRP A 197 -8.91 1.88 -8.96
C TRP A 197 -7.48 1.40 -9.09
N LEU A 198 -7.03 1.21 -10.32
CA LEU A 198 -5.68 0.78 -10.62
C LEU A 198 -4.91 1.94 -11.25
N TYR A 199 -3.92 2.42 -10.53
CA TYR A 199 -2.97 3.43 -10.99
C TYR A 199 -1.72 2.75 -11.54
N LEU A 200 -1.21 3.25 -12.64
CA LEU A 200 0.06 2.84 -13.21
C LEU A 200 0.97 4.06 -13.32
N ILE A 201 2.10 4.01 -12.62
CA ILE A 201 3.08 5.08 -12.51
C ILE A 201 4.36 4.65 -13.22
N HIS A 202 4.77 5.41 -14.23
CA HIS A 202 5.99 5.17 -14.99
C HIS A 202 7.19 5.94 -14.41
N ALA A 203 8.39 5.50 -14.76
CA ALA A 203 9.65 6.10 -14.33
C ALA A 203 9.82 7.57 -14.76
N ASP A 204 9.13 8.00 -15.82
CA ASP A 204 9.11 9.39 -16.31
C ASP A 204 8.12 10.29 -15.56
N GLY A 205 7.44 9.76 -14.55
CA GLY A 205 6.46 10.48 -13.74
C GLY A 205 5.05 10.53 -14.33
N ARG A 206 4.81 9.91 -15.50
CA ARG A 206 3.45 9.79 -16.02
C ARG A 206 2.67 8.76 -15.21
N ALA A 207 1.44 9.13 -14.84
CA ALA A 207 0.48 8.24 -14.22
C ALA A 207 -0.75 8.03 -15.13
N THR A 208 -1.32 6.82 -15.11
CA THR A 208 -2.62 6.51 -15.71
C THR A 208 -3.49 5.78 -14.70
N VAL A 209 -4.81 5.95 -14.80
CA VAL A 209 -5.79 5.32 -13.90
C VAL A 209 -6.81 4.53 -14.70
N ARG A 210 -7.27 3.42 -14.14
CA ARG A 210 -8.36 2.59 -14.62
C ARG A 210 -9.31 2.24 -13.49
#